data_AF-A0A1F5LHC1-F1
#
_entry.id   AF-A0A1F5LHC1-F1
#
_cell.length_a   1.000
_cell.length_b   1.000
_cell.length_c   1.000
_cell.angle_alpha   90.00
_cell.angle_beta   90.00
_cell.angle_gamma   90.00
#
_symmetry.space_group_name_H-M   'P 1'
#
loop_
_entity.id
_entity.type
_entity.pdbx_description
1 polymer ?
#
loop_
_entity_poly.entity_id
_entity_poly.type
_entity_poly.pdbx_seq_one_letter_code
_entity_poly.pdbx_strand_id
1 'polypeptide(L)'
;MNPEDGDDRSSSTPNGTSKQSAQDKDKPRLTDQEKKSNHIASEQKRRAAIREGFDRLTELVPGLEGQGRSESIVLQKTVDFIHVKLQERHDLIAEIESKGGHVDDSFRPS
;
A
#
# COMPACT_ATOMS: atom_id res chain seq x y z
N MET A 1 -24.37 -43.40 -4.54
CA MET A 1 -23.08 -43.76 -3.92
C MET A 1 -22.13 -44.18 -5.02
N ASN A 2 -21.34 -43.25 -5.54
CA ASN A 2 -19.91 -43.43 -5.75
C ASN A 2 -19.26 -42.04 -5.92
N PRO A 3 -18.04 -41.84 -5.40
CA PRO A 3 -17.58 -40.54 -4.96
C PRO A 3 -16.43 -39.99 -5.84
N GLU A 4 -16.15 -38.69 -5.64
CA GLU A 4 -14.87 -37.99 -5.91
C GLU A 4 -14.50 -37.66 -7.35
N ASP A 5 -14.56 -36.36 -7.71
CA ASP A 5 -13.68 -35.73 -8.71
C ASP A 5 -13.71 -34.18 -8.62
N GLY A 6 -12.52 -33.57 -8.58
CA GLY A 6 -12.22 -32.15 -8.92
C GLY A 6 -12.26 -31.14 -7.76
N ASP A 7 -11.25 -30.33 -7.42
CA ASP A 7 -10.07 -29.87 -8.15
C ASP A 7 -9.04 -29.31 -7.15
N ASP A 8 -7.90 -29.98 -6.98
CA ASP A 8 -6.74 -29.46 -6.26
C ASP A 8 -5.84 -28.67 -7.23
N ARG A 9 -6.15 -27.39 -7.44
CA ARG A 9 -5.32 -26.50 -8.28
C ARG A 9 -4.08 -26.04 -7.53
N SER A 10 -3.07 -26.91 -7.51
CA SER A 10 -1.70 -26.54 -7.11
C SER A 10 -1.08 -25.57 -8.14
N SER A 11 -0.96 -24.30 -7.76
CA SER A 11 -0.20 -23.29 -8.53
C SER A 11 1.30 -23.51 -8.32
N SER A 12 1.97 -24.00 -9.36
CA SER A 12 3.42 -24.16 -9.43
C SER A 12 4.12 -22.84 -9.77
N THR A 13 5.03 -22.40 -8.88
CA THR A 13 6.01 -21.35 -9.18
C THR A 13 7.38 -22.00 -9.38
N PRO A 14 8.15 -21.71 -10.44
CA PRO A 14 9.41 -22.38 -10.69
C PRO A 14 10.57 -21.73 -9.93
N ASN A 15 11.21 -22.57 -9.10
CA ASN A 15 12.61 -22.73 -8.77
C ASN A 15 13.63 -21.57 -8.84
N GLY A 16 14.33 -21.34 -7.73
CA GLY A 16 15.58 -20.58 -7.62
C GLY A 16 16.47 -21.10 -6.49
N THR A 17 17.35 -22.04 -6.83
CA THR A 17 18.64 -22.43 -6.22
C THR A 17 18.76 -22.61 -4.70
N SER A 18 18.89 -23.88 -4.32
CA SER A 18 19.27 -24.46 -3.02
C SER A 18 20.64 -24.04 -2.48
N LYS A 19 20.72 -23.72 -1.17
CA LYS A 19 21.58 -24.35 -0.13
C LYS A 19 21.68 -23.51 1.16
N GLN A 20 21.07 -23.98 2.24
CA GLN A 20 21.52 -23.92 3.66
C GLN A 20 20.36 -24.45 4.53
N SER A 21 20.38 -25.74 4.87
CA SER A 21 20.95 -26.30 6.12
C SER A 21 19.85 -26.59 7.16
N ALA A 22 19.26 -27.78 7.02
CA ALA A 22 18.91 -28.72 8.09
C ALA A 22 18.64 -28.16 9.50
N GLN A 23 17.54 -27.41 9.69
CA GLN A 23 16.94 -27.16 11.02
C GLN A 23 15.40 -27.09 10.99
N ASP A 24 14.74 -27.75 10.03
CA ASP A 24 13.30 -27.60 9.84
C ASP A 24 12.53 -28.92 9.88
N LYS A 25 12.93 -29.82 10.79
CA LYS A 25 12.24 -31.12 10.98
C LYS A 25 11.13 -31.12 12.03
N ASP A 26 10.76 -29.99 12.64
CA ASP A 26 9.75 -29.95 13.71
C ASP A 26 8.76 -28.79 13.62
N LYS A 27 8.55 -28.17 12.45
CA LYS A 27 7.31 -27.38 12.25
C LYS A 27 6.30 -28.26 11.51
N PRO A 28 5.19 -28.65 12.15
CA PRO A 28 4.12 -29.34 11.44
C PRO A 28 3.66 -28.46 10.28
N ARG A 29 3.47 -29.07 9.10
CA ARG A 29 2.83 -28.38 7.97
C ARG A 29 1.47 -27.91 8.45
N LEU A 30 1.16 -26.62 8.26
CA LEU A 30 -0.13 -26.04 8.63
C LEU A 30 -1.26 -26.93 8.12
N THR A 31 -2.15 -27.34 9.02
CA THR A 31 -3.40 -28.02 8.66
C THR A 31 -4.22 -27.14 7.74
N ASP A 32 -5.12 -27.72 6.94
CA ASP A 32 -5.94 -26.92 6.02
C ASP A 32 -6.83 -25.91 6.75
N GLN A 33 -7.23 -26.23 7.98
CA GLN A 33 -7.93 -25.32 8.89
C GLN A 33 -7.04 -24.15 9.34
N GLU A 34 -5.77 -24.41 9.68
CA GLU A 34 -4.81 -23.36 10.03
C GLU A 34 -4.46 -22.48 8.83
N LYS A 35 -4.28 -23.05 7.64
CA LYS A 35 -4.06 -22.28 6.40
C LYS A 35 -5.24 -21.33 6.13
N LYS A 36 -6.47 -21.84 6.26
CA LYS A 36 -7.69 -21.04 6.05
C LYS A 36 -7.79 -19.91 7.07
N SER A 37 -7.50 -20.20 8.35
CA SER A 37 -7.47 -19.19 9.41
C SER A 37 -6.40 -18.12 9.14
N ASN A 38 -5.19 -18.54 8.79
CA ASN A 38 -4.09 -17.62 8.51
C ASN A 38 -4.35 -16.75 7.28
N HIS A 39 -4.96 -17.30 6.23
CA HIS A 39 -5.38 -16.53 5.05
C HIS A 39 -6.40 -15.45 5.43
N ILE A 40 -7.42 -15.78 6.22
CA ILE A 40 -8.43 -14.80 6.68
C ILE A 40 -7.76 -13.71 7.52
N ALA A 41 -6.90 -14.09 8.46
CA ALA A 41 -6.21 -13.13 9.32
C ALA A 41 -5.27 -12.20 8.52
N SER A 42 -4.54 -12.75 7.55
CA SER A 42 -3.64 -11.98 6.68
C SER A 42 -4.40 -10.98 5.82
N GLU A 43 -5.54 -11.38 5.26
CA GLU A 43 -6.38 -10.48 4.45
C GLU A 43 -7.07 -9.42 5.31
N GLN A 44 -7.52 -9.76 6.52
CA GLN A 44 -8.05 -8.77 7.47
C GLN A 44 -7.00 -7.73 7.83
N LYS A 45 -5.76 -8.16 8.13
CA LYS A 45 -4.64 -7.26 8.42
C LYS A 45 -4.34 -6.36 7.21
N ARG A 46 -4.29 -6.93 6.00
CA ARG A 46 -4.09 -6.18 4.76
C ARG A 46 -5.17 -5.11 4.57
N ARG A 47 -6.44 -5.46 4.73
CA ARG A 47 -7.57 -4.52 4.61
C ARG A 47 -7.56 -3.44 5.69
N ALA A 48 -7.17 -3.78 6.92
CA ALA A 48 -7.03 -2.79 8.00
C ALA A 48 -5.95 -1.76 7.66
N ALA A 49 -4.79 -2.20 7.18
CA ALA A 49 -3.70 -1.30 6.77
C ALA A 49 -4.09 -0.38 5.60
N ILE A 50 -4.85 -0.90 4.62
CA ILE A 50 -5.38 -0.07 3.52
C ILE A 50 -6.31 1.01 4.06
N ARG A 51 -7.24 0.65 4.95
CA ARG A 51 -8.19 1.60 5.55
C ARG A 51 -7.48 2.69 6.34
N GLU A 52 -6.50 2.32 7.16
CA GLU A 52 -5.66 3.28 7.88
C GLU A 52 -4.91 4.23 6.93
N GLY A 53 -4.51 3.75 5.75
CA GLY A 53 -3.97 4.60 4.68
C GLY A 53 -4.96 5.65 4.21
N PHE A 54 -6.22 5.27 3.95
CA PHE A 54 -7.29 6.19 3.57
C PHE A 54 -7.65 7.17 4.68
N ASP A 55 -7.72 6.71 5.93
CA ASP A 55 -8.01 7.58 7.07
C ASP A 55 -6.94 8.68 7.19
N ARG A 56 -5.65 8.34 7.06
CA ARG A 56 -4.56 9.32 7.02
C ARG A 56 -4.65 10.30 5.86
N LEU A 57 -5.08 9.86 4.68
CA LEU A 57 -5.30 10.78 3.55
C LEU A 57 -6.40 11.80 3.87
N THR A 58 -7.47 11.38 4.55
CA THR A 58 -8.55 12.31 4.94
C THR A 58 -8.15 13.33 6.00
N GLU A 59 -7.11 13.06 6.78
CA GLU A 59 -6.55 14.02 7.75
C GLU A 59 -5.60 15.04 7.09
N LEU A 60 -4.89 14.62 6.03
CA LEU A 60 -3.89 15.46 5.35
C LEU A 60 -4.49 16.35 4.26
N VAL A 61 -5.55 15.89 3.59
CA VAL A 61 -6.15 16.59 2.46
C VAL A 61 -7.34 17.42 2.95
N PRO A 62 -7.29 18.76 2.83
CA PRO A 62 -8.37 19.62 3.31
C PRO A 62 -9.71 19.31 2.64
N GLY A 63 -10.80 19.29 3.43
CA GLY A 63 -12.15 19.08 2.93
C GLY A 63 -12.53 17.63 2.68
N LEU A 64 -11.72 16.67 3.14
CA LEU A 64 -12.04 15.24 3.13
C LEU A 64 -12.44 14.70 4.51
N GLU A 65 -12.62 15.55 5.52
CA GLU A 65 -12.94 15.11 6.88
C GLU A 65 -14.26 14.31 6.88
N GLY A 66 -14.18 13.05 7.33
CA GLY A 66 -15.34 12.15 7.36
C GLY A 66 -15.70 11.49 6.01
N GLN A 67 -14.95 11.73 4.93
CA GLN A 67 -15.16 11.11 3.62
C GLN A 67 -14.38 9.80 3.37
N GLY A 68 -13.73 9.24 4.40
CA GLY A 68 -12.86 8.04 4.29
C GLY A 68 -13.53 6.77 3.75
N ARG A 69 -14.86 6.78 3.55
CA ARG A 69 -15.60 5.66 2.95
C ARG A 69 -15.69 5.69 1.42
N SER A 70 -15.32 6.81 0.78
CA SER A 70 -15.37 6.94 -0.69
C SER A 70 -13.96 6.89 -1.26
N GLU A 71 -13.40 5.69 -1.44
CA GLU A 71 -12.01 5.46 -1.88
C GLU A 71 -11.65 6.28 -3.13
N SER A 72 -12.51 6.26 -4.16
CA SER A 72 -12.27 6.99 -5.41
C SER A 72 -12.24 8.51 -5.23
N ILE A 73 -13.11 9.06 -4.37
CA ILE A 73 -13.16 10.49 -4.07
C ILE A 73 -11.91 10.91 -3.31
N VAL A 74 -11.51 10.12 -2.30
CA VAL A 74 -10.31 10.40 -1.52
C VAL A 74 -9.07 10.42 -2.42
N LEU A 75 -8.90 9.43 -3.30
CA LEU A 75 -7.76 9.40 -4.21
C LEU A 75 -7.77 10.57 -5.20
N GLN A 76 -8.91 10.89 -5.81
CA GLN A 76 -9.00 12.00 -6.76
C GLN A 76 -8.66 13.33 -6.08
N LYS A 77 -9.26 13.61 -4.92
CA LYS A 77 -9.01 14.84 -4.16
C LYS A 77 -7.57 14.93 -3.67
N THR A 78 -6.96 13.79 -3.31
CA THR A 78 -5.54 13.72 -2.95
C THR A 78 -4.66 14.13 -4.13
N VAL A 79 -4.93 13.61 -5.34
CA VAL A 79 -4.17 13.97 -6.55
C VAL A 79 -4.32 15.47 -6.86
N ASP A 80 -5.55 15.99 -6.81
CA ASP A 80 -5.80 17.41 -7.02
C ASP A 80 -5.01 18.28 -6.02
N PHE A 81 -5.00 17.87 -4.74
CA PHE A 81 -4.26 18.56 -3.69
C PHE A 81 -2.75 18.52 -3.89
N ILE A 82 -2.20 17.39 -4.35
CA ILE A 82 -0.77 17.28 -4.71
C ILE A 82 -0.41 18.29 -5.79
N HIS A 83 -1.22 18.42 -6.85
CA HIS A 83 -0.97 19.41 -7.91
C HIS A 83 -0.99 20.84 -7.36
N VAL A 84 -1.94 21.18 -6.48
CA VAL A 84 -1.99 22.49 -5.82
C VAL A 84 -0.72 22.74 -5.00
N LYS A 85 -0.26 21.75 -4.22
CA LYS A 85 0.94 21.90 -3.38
C LYS A 85 2.23 22.01 -4.18
N LEU A 86 2.32 21.32 -5.32
CA LEU A 86 3.44 21.48 -6.25
C LEU A 86 3.46 22.87 -6.87
N GLN A 87 2.30 23.39 -7.31
CA GLN A 87 2.22 24.74 -7.84
C GLN A 87 2.58 25.79 -6.79
N GLU A 88 2.04 25.67 -5.58
CA GLU A 88 2.37 26.57 -4.46
C GLU A 88 3.88 26.56 -4.16
N ARG A 89 4.51 25.39 -4.20
CA ARG A 89 5.96 25.28 -4.08
C ARG A 89 6.69 26.04 -5.19
N HIS A 90 6.26 25.91 -6.45
CA HIS A 90 6.89 26.63 -7.56
C HIS A 90 6.77 28.15 -7.37
N ASP A 91 5.59 28.62 -6.98
CA ASP A 91 5.31 30.04 -6.79
C ASP A 91 6.16 30.62 -5.64
N LEU A 92 6.27 29.89 -4.53
CA LEU A 92 7.11 30.29 -3.39
C LEU A 92 8.60 30.36 -3.75
N ILE A 93 9.09 29.40 -4.54
CA ILE A 93 10.49 29.42 -5.02
C ILE A 93 10.73 30.65 -5.89
N ALA A 94 9.84 30.90 -6.85
CA ALA A 94 9.93 32.07 -7.72
C ALA A 94 9.88 33.39 -6.92
N GLU A 95 9.06 33.46 -5.87
CA GLU A 95 8.98 34.63 -5.00
C GLU A 95 10.28 34.86 -4.21
N ILE A 96 10.87 33.79 -3.66
CA ILE A 96 12.16 33.87 -2.94
C ILE A 96 13.26 34.38 -3.89
N GLU A 97 13.34 33.82 -5.10
CA GLU A 97 14.33 34.24 -6.09
C GLU A 97 14.11 35.68 -6.56
N SER A 98 12.86 36.10 -6.79
CA SER A 98 12.53 37.49 -7.13
C SER A 98 12.93 38.49 -6.04
N LYS A 99 12.96 38.06 -4.77
CA LYS A 99 13.41 38.88 -3.63
C LYS A 99 14.92 38.82 -3.42
N GLY A 100 15.66 38.12 -4.29
CA GLY A 100 17.11 37.96 -4.22
C GLY A 100 17.57 36.85 -3.26
N GLY A 101 16.66 36.01 -2.77
CA GLY A 101 17.00 34.81 -2.02
C GLY A 101 17.47 33.68 -2.94
N HIS A 102 18.25 32.75 -2.39
CA HIS A 102 18.69 31.57 -3.11
C HIS A 102 18.00 30.33 -2.57
N VAL A 103 17.41 29.53 -3.46
CA VAL A 103 16.81 28.23 -3.15
C VAL A 103 17.76 27.14 -3.59
N ASP A 104 18.09 26.24 -2.66
CA ASP A 104 18.93 25.07 -2.94
C ASP A 104 18.31 24.19 -4.04
N ASP A 105 19.16 23.65 -4.92
CA ASP A 105 18.72 22.86 -6.09
C ASP A 105 17.91 21.61 -5.70
N SER A 106 18.05 21.08 -4.48
CA SER A 106 17.22 19.97 -3.98
C SER A 106 15.74 20.35 -3.82
N PHE A 107 15.44 21.65 -3.69
CA PHE A 107 14.07 22.14 -3.63
C PHE A 107 13.51 22.52 -5.00
N ARG A 108 14.33 22.49 -6.06
CA ARG A 108 13.85 22.79 -7.41
C ARG A 108 13.00 21.65 -7.96
N PRO A 109 11.90 21.98 -8.64
CA PRO A 109 11.10 20.97 -9.31
C PRO A 109 11.90 20.32 -10.44
N SER A 110 11.73 19.01 -10.59
CA SER A 110 12.35 18.18 -11.64
C SER A 110 11.63 18.32 -12.97
#